data_AF-A0A848NW97-F1
#
_entry.id   AF-A0A848NW97-F1
#
_cell.length_a   1.000
_cell.length_b   1.000
_cell.length_c   1.000
_cell.angle_alpha   90.00
_cell.angle_beta   90.00
_cell.angle_gamma   90.00
#
_symmetry.space_group_name_H-M   'P 1'
#
loop_
_entity.id
_entity.type
_entity.pdbx_description
1 polymer ?
#
loop_
_entity_poly.entity_id
_entity_poly.type
_entity_poly.pdbx_seq_one_letter_code
_entity_poly.pdbx_strand_id
1 'polypeptide(L)'
;MSLLDPRVWLALALALMMSYGAGRLQQHHIDAKAFQAERIAAALAATQTQLTAVNEARAEEQRRTAAQARIADEARKDSDTARADADAARAVAERLRQRLSELVAAGHATGNPAAGRPSQATGDPLDVLADVLSRADKRAGELAEYADTARVAGQACERAYDALSPGG
;
A
#
# COMPACT_ATOMS: atom_id res chain seq x y z
N MET A 1 -61.17 23.92 71.79
CA MET A 1 -60.62 22.59 71.43
C MET A 1 -59.26 22.50 72.10
N SER A 2 -59.13 21.65 73.11
CA SER A 2 -57.94 21.56 73.96
C SER A 2 -56.75 21.06 73.16
N LEU A 3 -55.60 21.72 73.32
CA LEU A 3 -54.31 21.31 72.73
C LEU A 3 -53.82 19.91 73.23
N LEU A 4 -54.58 19.26 74.12
CA LEU A 4 -54.34 17.93 74.68
C LEU A 4 -55.28 16.83 74.12
N ASP A 5 -56.09 17.10 73.08
CA ASP A 5 -56.94 16.05 72.48
C ASP A 5 -56.07 15.06 71.65
N PRO A 6 -56.08 13.75 71.96
CA PRO A 6 -55.28 12.74 71.27
C PRO A 6 -55.54 12.68 69.75
N ARG A 7 -56.71 13.13 69.27
CA ARG A 7 -57.01 13.17 67.83
C ARG A 7 -56.18 14.21 67.07
N VAL A 8 -55.86 15.35 67.71
CA VAL A 8 -55.02 16.40 67.12
C VAL A 8 -53.59 15.90 66.96
N TRP A 9 -53.07 15.17 67.95
CA TRP A 9 -51.75 14.55 67.88
C TRP A 9 -51.66 13.45 66.81
N LEU A 10 -52.69 12.61 66.66
CA LEU A 10 -52.74 11.61 65.59
C LEU A 10 -52.77 12.26 64.19
N ALA A 11 -53.53 13.34 64.00
CA ALA A 11 -53.56 14.07 62.74
C ALA A 11 -52.20 14.71 62.41
N LEU A 12 -51.51 15.29 63.41
CA LEU A 12 -50.16 15.81 63.24
C LEU A 12 -49.14 14.71 62.90
N ALA A 13 -49.20 13.56 63.58
CA ALA A 13 -48.33 12.43 63.29
C ALA A 13 -48.53 11.90 61.87
N LEU A 14 -49.78 11.78 61.40
CA LEU A 14 -50.11 11.36 60.04
C LEU A 14 -49.64 12.38 58.99
N ALA A 15 -49.84 13.68 59.25
CA ALA A 15 -49.35 14.74 58.36
C ALA A 15 -47.83 14.69 58.24
N LEU A 16 -47.11 14.51 59.36
CA LEU A 16 -45.66 14.42 59.38
C LEU A 16 -45.15 13.16 58.65
N MET A 17 -45.86 12.04 58.79
CA MET A 17 -45.56 10.79 58.07
C MET A 17 -45.80 10.92 56.56
N MET A 18 -46.90 11.57 56.13
CA MET A 18 -47.16 11.83 54.70
C MET A 18 -46.13 12.80 54.11
N SER A 19 -45.79 13.89 54.80
CA SER A 19 -44.75 14.81 54.36
C SER A 19 -43.39 14.12 54.21
N TYR A 20 -43.03 13.25 55.16
CA TYR A 20 -41.80 12.44 55.08
C TYR A 20 -41.83 11.46 53.90
N GLY A 21 -42.94 10.76 53.69
CA GLY A 21 -43.11 9.81 52.58
C GLY A 21 -43.07 10.48 51.20
N ALA A 22 -43.76 11.62 51.05
CA ALA A 22 -43.71 12.43 49.83
C ALA A 22 -42.30 12.98 49.57
N GLY A 23 -41.61 13.43 50.61
CA GLY A 23 -40.21 13.87 50.52
C GLY A 23 -39.28 12.74 50.04
N ARG A 24 -39.41 11.53 50.61
CA ARG A 24 -38.64 10.34 50.19
C ARG A 24 -38.87 10.00 48.71
N LEU A 25 -40.12 9.96 48.26
CA LEU A 25 -40.45 9.66 46.86
C LEU A 25 -39.86 10.71 45.89
N GLN A 26 -39.98 11.99 46.24
CA GLN A 26 -39.42 13.09 45.46
C GLN A 26 -37.89 13.00 45.41
N GLN A 27 -37.23 12.70 46.54
CA GLN A 27 -35.79 12.50 46.62
C GLN A 27 -35.34 11.35 45.71
N HIS A 28 -36.01 10.20 45.78
CA HIS A 28 -35.72 9.05 44.91
C HIS A 28 -35.83 9.40 43.42
N HIS A 29 -36.80 10.24 43.02
CA HIS A 29 -36.94 10.67 41.63
C HIS A 29 -35.80 11.60 41.20
N ILE A 30 -35.31 12.46 42.09
CA ILE A 30 -34.17 13.35 41.82
C ILE A 30 -32.87 12.53 41.72
N ASP A 31 -32.64 11.63 42.69
CA ASP A 31 -31.48 10.74 42.72
C ASP A 31 -31.44 9.83 41.48
N ALA A 32 -32.59 9.30 41.07
CA ALA A 32 -32.71 8.51 39.86
C ALA A 32 -32.33 9.32 38.61
N LYS A 33 -32.80 10.57 38.49
CA LYS A 33 -32.42 11.44 37.36
C LYS A 33 -30.95 11.81 37.38
N ALA A 34 -30.39 12.11 38.55
CA ALA A 34 -28.97 12.41 38.72
C ALA A 34 -28.09 11.22 38.30
N PHE A 35 -28.43 10.02 38.79
CA PHE A 35 -27.74 8.78 38.41
C PHE A 35 -27.81 8.49 36.91
N GLN A 36 -28.98 8.71 36.28
CA GLN A 36 -29.11 8.54 34.83
C GLN A 36 -28.29 9.58 34.06
N ALA A 37 -28.28 10.85 34.49
CA ALA A 37 -27.49 11.90 33.87
C ALA A 37 -25.99 11.60 33.95
N GLU A 38 -25.50 11.15 35.11
CA GLU A 38 -24.10 10.71 35.28
C GLU A 38 -23.76 9.53 34.37
N ARG A 39 -24.64 8.52 34.26
CA ARG A 39 -24.43 7.38 33.36
C ARG A 39 -24.39 7.78 31.89
N ILE A 40 -25.27 8.69 31.46
CA ILE A 40 -25.27 9.21 30.09
C ILE A 40 -23.99 10.01 29.84
N ALA A 41 -23.58 10.86 30.78
CA ALA A 41 -22.33 11.62 30.67
C ALA A 41 -21.11 10.71 30.58
N ALA A 42 -21.04 9.67 31.43
CA ALA A 42 -19.97 8.67 31.40
C ALA A 42 -19.98 7.86 30.09
N ALA A 43 -21.15 7.46 29.61
CA ALA A 43 -21.29 6.76 28.33
C ALA A 43 -20.85 7.66 27.15
N LEU A 44 -21.21 8.94 27.15
CA LEU A 44 -20.79 9.89 26.12
C LEU A 44 -19.28 10.15 26.15
N ALA A 45 -18.68 10.27 27.34
CA ALA A 45 -17.24 10.41 27.48
C ALA A 45 -16.53 9.16 26.92
N ALA A 46 -17.02 7.97 27.26
CA ALA A 46 -16.48 6.71 26.74
C ALA A 46 -16.62 6.60 25.21
N THR A 47 -17.75 6.99 24.63
CA THR A 47 -17.92 6.97 23.17
C THR A 47 -17.03 7.99 22.48
N GLN A 48 -16.82 9.18 23.05
CA GLN A 48 -15.88 10.16 22.51
C GLN A 48 -14.45 9.61 22.47
N THR A 49 -13.97 9.00 23.56
CA THR A 49 -12.65 8.37 23.60
C THR A 49 -12.51 7.24 22.58
N GLN A 50 -13.56 6.44 22.38
CA GLN A 50 -13.56 5.42 21.34
C GLN A 50 -13.53 6.02 19.93
N LEU A 51 -14.32 7.06 19.68
CA LEU A 51 -14.35 7.73 18.38
C LEU A 51 -13.00 8.36 18.04
N THR A 52 -12.33 9.01 18.99
CA THR A 52 -10.99 9.56 18.76
C THR A 52 -9.99 8.45 18.43
N ALA A 53 -9.97 7.36 19.20
CA ALA A 53 -9.07 6.23 18.95
C ALA A 53 -9.33 5.57 17.58
N VAL A 54 -10.60 5.40 17.19
CA VAL A 54 -10.96 4.86 15.87
C VAL A 54 -10.56 5.80 14.74
N ASN A 55 -10.75 7.11 14.92
CA ASN A 55 -10.38 8.11 13.91
C ASN A 55 -8.85 8.17 13.73
N GLU A 56 -8.09 8.11 14.81
CA GLU A 56 -6.63 8.03 14.76
C GLU A 56 -6.16 6.76 14.05
N ALA A 57 -6.73 5.61 14.38
CA ALA A 57 -6.42 4.34 13.71
C ALA A 57 -6.76 4.39 12.21
N ARG A 58 -7.93 4.92 11.84
CA ARG A 58 -8.31 5.08 10.43
C ARG A 58 -7.41 6.05 9.68
N ALA A 59 -7.00 7.15 10.31
CA ALA A 59 -6.08 8.10 9.70
C ALA A 59 -4.74 7.44 9.38
N GLU A 60 -4.23 6.61 10.29
CA GLU A 60 -3.00 5.85 10.08
C GLU A 60 -3.15 4.78 8.98
N GLU A 61 -4.26 4.05 8.96
CA GLU A 61 -4.58 3.10 7.88
C GLU A 61 -4.66 3.80 6.51
N GLN A 62 -5.31 4.96 6.44
CA GLN A 62 -5.40 5.76 5.23
C GLN A 62 -4.03 6.26 4.78
N ARG A 63 -3.19 6.72 5.72
CA ARG A 63 -1.80 7.14 5.45
C ARG A 63 -1.01 5.99 4.82
N ARG A 64 -1.04 4.80 5.43
CA ARG A 64 -0.33 3.60 4.93
C ARG A 64 -0.84 3.16 3.57
N THR A 65 -2.16 3.10 3.40
CA THR A 65 -2.78 2.70 2.14
C THR A 65 -2.43 3.65 1.01
N ALA A 66 -2.48 4.97 1.28
CA ALA A 66 -2.11 5.98 0.30
C ALA A 66 -0.62 5.91 -0.08
N ALA A 67 0.26 5.67 0.90
CA ALA A 67 1.69 5.49 0.64
C ALA A 67 1.95 4.25 -0.23
N GLN A 68 1.34 3.10 0.12
CA GLN A 68 1.46 1.87 -0.67
C GLN A 68 0.91 2.02 -2.09
N ALA A 69 -0.21 2.70 -2.27
CA ALA A 69 -0.78 2.97 -3.59
C ALA A 69 0.18 3.80 -4.46
N ARG A 70 0.79 4.85 -3.89
CA ARG A 70 1.78 5.68 -4.60
C ARG A 70 3.01 4.87 -5.00
N ILE A 71 3.54 4.04 -4.10
CA ILE A 71 4.70 3.19 -4.38
C ILE A 71 4.37 2.18 -5.49
N ALA A 72 3.18 1.58 -5.45
CA ALA A 72 2.74 0.66 -6.50
C ALA A 72 2.60 1.36 -7.86
N ASP A 73 2.04 2.58 -7.89
CA ASP A 73 1.91 3.37 -9.11
C ASP A 73 3.28 3.79 -9.69
N GLU A 74 4.22 4.20 -8.83
CA GLU A 74 5.59 4.52 -9.23
C GLU A 74 6.30 3.28 -9.77
N ALA A 75 6.23 2.14 -9.08
CA ALA A 75 6.84 0.89 -9.54
C ALA A 75 6.25 0.41 -10.88
N ARG A 76 4.96 0.64 -11.13
CA ARG A 76 4.33 0.37 -12.43
C ARG A 76 4.90 1.25 -13.53
N LYS A 77 5.01 2.56 -13.29
CA LYS A 77 5.63 3.49 -14.25
C LYS A 77 7.08 3.11 -14.55
N ASP A 78 7.86 2.82 -13.52
CA ASP A 78 9.25 2.39 -13.66
C ASP A 78 9.36 1.09 -14.50
N SER A 79 8.45 0.14 -14.26
CA SER A 79 8.37 -1.11 -15.04
C SER A 79 8.00 -0.86 -16.50
N ASP A 80 7.05 0.03 -16.76
CA ASP A 80 6.62 0.35 -18.12
C ASP A 80 7.71 1.09 -18.91
N THR A 81 8.45 1.98 -18.25
CA THR A 81 9.66 2.60 -18.83
C THR A 81 10.72 1.56 -19.15
N ALA A 82 11.05 0.66 -18.22
CA ALA A 82 12.04 -0.40 -18.46
C ALA A 82 11.64 -1.32 -19.63
N ARG A 83 10.34 -1.64 -19.77
CA ARG A 83 9.84 -2.40 -20.92
C ARG A 83 9.97 -1.65 -22.23
N ALA A 84 9.63 -0.35 -22.24
CA ALA A 84 9.76 0.47 -23.44
C ALA A 84 11.24 0.57 -23.88
N ASP A 85 12.17 0.72 -22.93
CA ASP A 85 13.60 0.74 -23.19
C ASP A 85 14.10 -0.62 -23.72
N ALA A 86 13.64 -1.73 -23.14
CA ALA A 86 13.95 -3.07 -23.63
C ALA A 86 13.43 -3.30 -25.07
N ASP A 87 12.21 -2.85 -25.38
CA ASP A 87 11.64 -2.95 -26.73
C ASP A 87 12.39 -2.09 -27.74
N ALA A 88 12.79 -0.88 -27.34
CA ALA A 88 13.64 -0.01 -28.16
C ALA A 88 15.00 -0.66 -28.44
N ALA A 89 15.63 -1.25 -27.41
CA ALA A 89 16.91 -1.97 -27.55
C ALA A 89 16.77 -3.18 -28.47
N ARG A 90 15.70 -3.97 -28.33
CA ARG A 90 15.40 -5.10 -29.24
C ARG A 90 15.24 -4.65 -30.68
N ALA A 91 14.54 -3.53 -30.93
CA ALA A 91 14.37 -2.99 -32.27
C ALA A 91 15.69 -2.54 -32.89
N VAL A 92 16.59 -1.92 -32.11
CA VAL A 92 17.94 -1.53 -32.56
C VAL A 92 18.79 -2.77 -32.85
N ALA A 93 18.78 -3.76 -31.95
CA ALA A 93 19.50 -5.01 -32.11
C ALA A 93 19.07 -5.76 -33.38
N GLU A 94 17.77 -5.80 -33.67
CA GLU A 94 17.26 -6.47 -34.87
C GLU A 94 17.71 -5.76 -36.17
N ARG A 95 17.68 -4.43 -36.20
CA ARG A 95 18.23 -3.66 -37.33
C ARG A 95 19.73 -3.90 -37.49
N LEU A 96 20.47 -4.01 -36.40
CA LEU A 96 21.90 -4.33 -36.44
C LEU A 96 22.14 -5.73 -37.02
N ARG A 97 21.35 -6.74 -36.62
CA ARG A 97 21.43 -8.10 -37.19
C ARG A 97 21.16 -8.10 -38.70
N GLN A 98 20.15 -7.36 -39.15
CA GLN A 98 19.85 -7.22 -40.57
C GLN A 98 21.03 -6.60 -41.34
N ARG A 99 21.59 -5.49 -40.84
CA ARG A 99 22.78 -4.85 -41.45
C ARG A 99 24.01 -5.76 -41.45
N LEU A 100 24.24 -6.51 -40.38
CA LEU A 100 25.31 -7.49 -40.32
C LEU A 100 25.12 -8.59 -41.37
N SER A 101 23.89 -9.09 -41.55
CA SER A 101 23.61 -10.11 -42.57
C SER A 101 23.82 -9.60 -44.00
N GLU A 102 23.46 -8.35 -44.28
CA GLU A 102 23.74 -7.69 -45.57
C GLU A 102 25.25 -7.55 -45.80
N LEU A 103 26.01 -7.15 -44.77
CA LEU A 103 27.46 -6.98 -44.85
C LEU A 103 28.19 -8.31 -45.09
N VAL A 104 27.78 -9.36 -44.37
CA VAL A 104 28.30 -10.72 -44.52
C VAL A 104 28.03 -11.21 -45.94
N ALA A 105 26.80 -11.07 -46.45
CA ALA A 105 26.45 -11.46 -47.81
C ALA A 105 27.26 -10.69 -48.88
N ALA A 106 27.49 -9.38 -48.68
CA ALA A 106 28.32 -8.58 -49.57
C ALA A 106 29.81 -9.00 -49.53
N GLY A 107 30.33 -9.35 -48.35
CA GLY A 107 31.67 -9.91 -48.17
C GLY A 107 31.86 -11.22 -48.96
N HIS A 108 30.88 -12.12 -48.86
CA HIS A 108 30.86 -13.37 -49.64
C HIS A 108 30.81 -13.12 -51.15
N ALA A 109 30.07 -12.12 -51.62
CA ALA A 109 29.94 -11.79 -53.04
C ALA A 109 31.21 -11.17 -53.67
N THR A 110 32.09 -10.58 -52.86
CA THR A 110 33.34 -9.94 -53.32
C THR A 110 34.58 -10.85 -53.20
N GLY A 111 34.41 -12.05 -52.64
CA GLY A 111 35.46 -13.06 -52.53
C GLY A 111 35.96 -13.53 -53.90
N ASN A 112 37.30 -13.60 -54.05
CA ASN A 112 37.95 -14.00 -55.29
C ASN A 112 37.66 -15.49 -55.60
N PRO A 113 36.96 -15.83 -56.70
CA PRO A 113 36.64 -17.22 -57.04
C PRO A 113 37.89 -18.09 -57.35
N ALA A 114 39.06 -17.46 -57.53
CA ALA A 114 40.34 -18.13 -57.75
C ALA A 114 41.11 -18.48 -56.45
N ALA A 115 40.70 -17.96 -55.28
CA ALA A 115 41.25 -18.40 -54.01
C ALA A 115 40.63 -19.76 -53.66
N GLY A 116 41.46 -20.79 -53.49
CA GLY A 116 41.01 -22.15 -53.20
C GLY A 116 39.94 -22.16 -52.11
N ARG A 117 38.82 -22.82 -52.40
CA ARG A 117 37.65 -22.90 -51.52
C ARG A 117 38.12 -23.27 -50.10
N PRO A 118 37.91 -22.41 -49.08
CA PRO A 118 38.27 -22.78 -47.71
C PRO A 118 37.55 -24.09 -47.38
N SER A 119 38.26 -25.04 -46.78
CA SER A 119 37.70 -26.33 -46.41
C SER A 119 36.43 -26.11 -45.57
N GLN A 120 35.34 -26.81 -45.88
CA GLN A 120 34.05 -26.74 -45.16
C GLN A 120 34.17 -26.94 -43.64
N ALA A 121 35.31 -27.46 -43.17
CA ALA A 121 35.62 -27.69 -41.76
C ALA A 121 35.94 -26.40 -40.96
N THR A 122 36.24 -25.28 -41.63
CA THR A 122 36.49 -23.98 -40.98
C THR A 122 35.46 -23.00 -41.52
N GLY A 123 34.39 -22.74 -40.77
CA GLY A 123 33.39 -21.72 -41.14
C GLY A 123 34.05 -20.36 -41.43
N ASP A 124 33.43 -19.55 -42.28
CA ASP A 124 33.97 -18.22 -42.61
C ASP A 124 34.16 -17.41 -41.31
N PRO A 125 35.35 -16.86 -41.05
CA PRO A 125 35.59 -16.00 -39.89
C PRO A 125 34.57 -14.86 -39.71
N LEU A 126 34.02 -14.32 -40.81
CA LEU A 126 32.95 -13.31 -40.78
C LEU A 126 31.63 -13.87 -40.22
N ASP A 127 31.26 -15.09 -40.60
CA ASP A 127 30.05 -15.76 -40.11
C ASP A 127 30.16 -16.02 -38.60
N VAL A 128 31.33 -16.50 -38.15
CA VAL A 128 31.59 -16.76 -36.73
C VAL A 128 31.52 -15.46 -35.90
N LEU A 129 32.11 -14.37 -36.40
CA LEU A 129 32.06 -13.08 -35.70
C LEU A 129 30.62 -12.55 -35.58
N ALA A 130 29.85 -12.62 -36.67
CA ALA A 130 28.45 -12.18 -36.69
C ALA A 130 27.58 -13.02 -35.72
N ASP A 131 27.80 -14.33 -35.69
CA ASP A 131 27.10 -15.26 -34.81
C ASP A 131 27.45 -15.03 -33.33
N VAL A 132 28.73 -14.84 -32.99
CA VAL A 132 29.17 -14.50 -31.62
C VAL A 132 28.59 -13.16 -31.18
N LEU A 133 28.64 -12.12 -32.03
CA LEU A 133 28.08 -10.81 -31.71
C LEU A 133 26.56 -10.89 -31.47
N SER A 134 25.84 -11.63 -32.32
CA SER A 134 24.39 -11.82 -32.18
C SER A 134 24.02 -12.51 -30.87
N ARG A 135 24.76 -13.57 -30.48
CA ARG A 135 24.56 -14.28 -29.21
C ARG A 135 24.91 -13.42 -28.00
N ALA A 136 26.03 -12.68 -28.07
CA ALA A 136 26.48 -11.82 -26.99
C ALA A 136 25.47 -10.68 -26.73
N ASP A 137 25.02 -10.00 -27.79
CA ASP A 137 24.00 -8.96 -27.72
C ASP A 137 22.67 -9.49 -27.16
N LYS A 138 22.21 -10.65 -27.66
CA LYS A 138 20.99 -11.30 -27.14
C LYS A 138 21.11 -11.56 -25.63
N ARG A 139 22.24 -12.13 -25.20
CA ARG A 139 22.45 -12.45 -23.78
C ARG A 139 22.56 -11.20 -22.91
N ALA A 140 23.19 -10.15 -23.42
CA ALA A 140 23.25 -8.86 -22.74
C ALA A 140 21.85 -8.26 -22.56
N GLY A 141 20.99 -8.34 -23.59
CA GLY A 141 19.59 -7.91 -23.51
C GLY A 141 18.78 -8.69 -22.48
N GLU A 142 18.89 -10.02 -22.46
CA GLU A 142 18.23 -10.87 -21.44
C GLU A 142 18.67 -10.52 -20.01
N LEU A 143 19.97 -10.25 -19.82
CA LEU A 143 20.51 -9.85 -18.52
C LEU A 143 20.05 -8.45 -18.10
N ALA A 144 19.99 -7.50 -19.04
CA ALA A 144 19.51 -6.15 -18.78
C ALA A 144 18.03 -6.16 -18.35
N GLU A 145 17.18 -6.88 -19.09
CA GLU A 145 15.74 -6.99 -18.75
C GLU A 145 15.52 -7.63 -17.37
N TYR A 146 16.29 -8.67 -17.03
CA TYR A 146 16.26 -9.27 -15.71
C TYR A 146 16.70 -8.28 -14.63
N ALA A 147 17.81 -7.58 -14.86
CA ALA A 147 18.36 -6.61 -13.91
C ALA A 147 17.41 -5.43 -13.67
N ASP A 148 16.79 -4.90 -14.72
CA ASP A 148 15.82 -3.81 -14.59
C ASP A 148 14.57 -4.26 -13.83
N THR A 149 14.05 -5.45 -14.13
CA THR A 149 12.91 -6.03 -13.41
C THR A 149 13.24 -6.22 -11.92
N ALA A 150 14.40 -6.79 -11.62
CA ALA A 150 14.85 -7.00 -10.25
C ALA A 150 15.07 -5.68 -9.51
N ARG A 151 15.62 -4.67 -10.19
CA ARG A 151 15.84 -3.33 -9.64
C ARG A 151 14.53 -2.65 -9.27
N VAL A 152 13.57 -2.62 -10.20
CA VAL A 152 12.27 -1.99 -9.95
C VAL A 152 11.53 -2.69 -8.80
N ALA A 153 11.54 -4.02 -8.78
CA ALA A 153 10.94 -4.80 -7.69
C ALA A 153 11.62 -4.52 -6.35
N GLY A 154 12.97 -4.52 -6.31
CA GLY A 154 13.73 -4.23 -5.10
C GLY A 154 13.46 -2.83 -4.55
N GLN A 155 13.50 -1.81 -5.41
CA GLN A 155 13.21 -0.43 -5.03
C GLN A 155 11.76 -0.24 -4.55
N ALA A 156 10.80 -1.00 -5.11
CA ALA A 156 9.42 -0.99 -4.63
C ALA A 156 9.32 -1.63 -3.23
N CYS A 157 10.02 -2.75 -2.99
CA CYS A 157 10.07 -3.41 -1.69
C CYS A 157 10.69 -2.52 -0.60
N GLU A 158 11.83 -1.88 -0.90
CA GLU A 158 12.49 -0.96 0.03
C GLU A 158 11.58 0.22 0.39
N ARG A 159 11.02 0.92 -0.61
CA ARG A 159 10.07 2.02 -0.37
C ARG A 159 8.84 1.58 0.43
N ALA A 160 8.31 0.39 0.15
CA ALA A 160 7.15 -0.14 0.87
C ALA A 160 7.47 -0.45 2.33
N TYR A 161 8.68 -0.97 2.61
CA TYR A 161 9.14 -1.20 3.97
C TYR A 161 9.34 0.11 4.73
N ASP A 162 9.96 1.10 4.10
CA ASP A 162 10.19 2.41 4.70
C ASP A 162 8.87 3.12 5.04
N ALA A 163 7.86 3.01 4.17
CA ALA A 163 6.52 3.55 4.40
C ALA A 163 5.76 2.88 5.57
N LEU A 164 6.17 1.68 5.97
CA LEU A 164 5.60 0.96 7.11
C LEU A 164 6.38 1.18 8.41
N SER A 165 7.62 1.62 8.33
CA SER A 165 8.47 1.87 9.50
C SER A 165 8.20 3.26 10.11
N PRO A 166 8.05 3.39 11.44
CA PRO A 166 7.68 4.64 12.10
C PRO A 166 8.81 5.70 12.19
N GLY A 167 9.72 5.75 11.21
CA GLY A 167 10.92 6.59 11.22
C GLY A 167 11.23 7.38 9.94
N GLY A 168 10.28 7.46 9.00
CA GLY A 168 10.33 8.38 7.85
C GLY A 168 9.53 9.64 8.10
#